data_AF-A0AAN1UU40-F1
#
_entry.id   AF-A0AAN1UU40-F1
#
_cell.length_a   1.000
_cell.length_b   1.000
_cell.length_c   1.000
_cell.angle_alpha   90.00
_cell.angle_beta   90.00
_cell.angle_gamma   90.00
#
_symmetry.space_group_name_H-M   'P 1'
#
loop_
_entity.id
_entity.type
_entity.pdbx_description
1 polymer ?
#
loop_
_entity_poly.entity_id
_entity_poly.type
_entity_poly.pdbx_seq_one_letter_code
_entity_poly.pdbx_strand_id
1 'polypeptide(L)'
;MKLPFYLEGYFLGLTDPTDTVEVRLIEVQSGGGNRYTLKLAKPLRRLPWQKLAMGQPLRIEGQQSFQGLGLPPKLKAERVLFDPAGLPALASVQSNTQRQVPVLEVCTKGTCRRRGALELCDRLKAEAQTCAVEVRASGCLGRCKQGINVRCSSDNKILSQLSPQEASELLAPWRIATAAIAAVS
;
A
#
# COMPACT_ATOMS: atom_id res chain seq x y z
N MET A 1 2.61 29.39 -6.90
CA MET A 1 1.89 29.36 -8.20
C MET A 1 1.22 28.00 -8.37
N LYS A 2 0.00 27.95 -8.92
CA LYS A 2 -0.66 26.68 -9.28
C LYS A 2 -0.69 26.58 -10.79
N LEU A 3 -0.27 25.44 -11.33
CA LEU A 3 -0.33 25.17 -12.75
C LEU A 3 -1.36 24.07 -13.01
N PRO A 4 -2.09 24.10 -14.14
CA PRO A 4 -2.89 22.95 -14.53
C PRO A 4 -1.99 21.74 -14.83
N PHE A 5 -2.53 20.55 -14.64
CA PHE A 5 -1.93 19.32 -15.16
C PHE A 5 -3.02 18.42 -15.76
N TYR A 6 -2.58 17.57 -16.68
CA TYR A 6 -3.35 16.50 -17.29
C TYR A 6 -2.59 15.21 -17.10
N LEU A 7 -3.27 14.16 -16.62
CA LEU A 7 -2.68 12.85 -16.40
C LEU A 7 -3.63 11.78 -16.93
N GLU A 8 -3.11 10.98 -17.84
CA GLU A 8 -3.76 9.75 -18.33
C GLU A 8 -3.05 8.54 -17.75
N GLY A 9 -3.84 7.56 -17.34
CA GLY A 9 -3.29 6.38 -16.71
C GLY A 9 -4.34 5.43 -16.20
N TYR A 10 -3.91 4.60 -15.27
CA TYR A 10 -4.67 3.47 -14.77
C TYR A 10 -4.79 3.57 -13.25
N PHE A 11 -5.99 3.31 -12.75
CA PHE A 11 -6.28 3.30 -11.32
C PHE A 11 -5.47 2.21 -10.61
N LEU A 12 -4.72 2.58 -9.57
CA LEU A 12 -4.01 1.61 -8.74
C LEU A 12 -4.68 1.39 -7.39
N GLY A 13 -5.35 2.41 -6.84
CA GLY A 13 -5.97 2.29 -5.52
C GLY A 13 -6.20 3.64 -4.86
N LEU A 14 -6.55 3.57 -3.57
CA LEU A 14 -6.85 4.73 -2.73
C LEU A 14 -6.03 4.67 -1.45
N THR A 15 -5.66 5.82 -0.92
CA THR A 15 -4.97 5.92 0.37
C THR A 15 -5.65 6.98 1.24
N ASP A 16 -5.84 6.67 2.52
CA ASP A 16 -6.17 7.67 3.53
C ASP A 16 -4.95 7.90 4.45
N PRO A 17 -4.34 9.10 4.44
CA PRO A 17 -3.21 9.40 5.31
C PRO A 17 -3.60 9.64 6.79
N THR A 18 -4.87 9.52 7.16
CA THR A 18 -5.44 10.08 8.40
C THR A 18 -6.49 9.21 9.11
N ASP A 19 -6.69 7.94 8.71
CA ASP A 19 -7.63 7.02 9.39
C ASP A 19 -9.09 7.56 9.45
N THR A 20 -9.46 8.40 8.48
CA THR A 20 -10.82 8.97 8.36
C THR A 20 -11.65 8.19 7.33
N VAL A 21 -12.97 8.32 7.37
CA VAL A 21 -13.89 7.65 6.42
C VAL A 21 -13.87 8.31 5.02
N GLU A 22 -13.16 9.43 4.86
CA GLU A 22 -13.10 10.18 3.59
C GLU A 22 -11.84 9.87 2.80
N VAL A 23 -11.96 9.20 1.66
CA VAL A 23 -10.86 9.00 0.70
C VAL A 23 -10.23 10.34 0.31
N ARG A 24 -8.92 10.51 0.56
CA ARG A 24 -8.20 11.77 0.30
C ARG A 24 -7.22 11.68 -0.85
N LEU A 25 -6.67 10.50 -1.12
CA LEU A 25 -5.64 10.28 -2.12
C LEU A 25 -6.04 9.15 -3.06
N ILE A 26 -5.71 9.33 -4.33
CA ILE A 26 -5.83 8.32 -5.39
C ILE A 26 -4.43 8.01 -5.93
N GLU A 27 -4.18 6.73 -6.20
CA GLU A 27 -2.96 6.26 -6.82
C GLU A 27 -3.21 5.90 -8.29
N VAL A 28 -2.33 6.36 -9.17
CA VAL A 28 -2.46 6.22 -10.62
C VAL A 28 -1.12 5.88 -11.24
N GLN A 29 -1.12 4.96 -12.20
CA GLN A 29 0.03 4.67 -13.05
C GLN A 29 -0.16 5.29 -14.43
N SER A 30 0.78 6.10 -14.91
CA SER A 30 0.73 6.54 -16.31
C SER A 30 1.08 5.40 -17.27
N GLY A 31 0.75 5.56 -18.56
CA GLY A 31 1.13 4.58 -19.59
C GLY A 31 2.65 4.33 -19.69
N GLY A 32 3.48 5.28 -19.26
CA GLY A 32 4.93 5.12 -19.16
C GLY A 32 5.42 4.40 -17.90
N GLY A 33 4.53 3.91 -17.05
CA GLY A 33 4.84 3.14 -15.84
C GLY A 33 5.06 3.97 -14.58
N ASN A 34 5.09 5.31 -14.67
CA ASN A 34 5.29 6.20 -13.52
C ASN A 34 4.08 6.20 -12.58
N ARG A 35 4.31 6.16 -11.26
CA ARG A 35 3.26 6.17 -10.24
C ARG A 35 3.07 7.58 -9.67
N TYR A 36 1.82 7.98 -9.49
CA TYR A 36 1.42 9.27 -8.97
C TYR A 36 0.41 9.11 -7.84
N THR A 37 0.63 9.85 -6.74
CA THR A 37 -0.33 10.00 -5.64
C THR A 37 -0.95 11.38 -5.71
N LEU A 38 -2.25 11.47 -5.96
CA LEU A 38 -2.95 12.73 -6.17
C LEU A 38 -3.97 12.99 -5.06
N LYS A 39 -4.04 14.23 -4.58
CA LYS A 39 -5.07 14.66 -3.64
C LYS A 39 -6.40 14.86 -4.34
N LEU A 40 -7.45 14.20 -3.88
CA LEU A 40 -8.81 14.43 -4.38
C LEU A 40 -9.38 15.75 -3.84
N ALA A 41 -9.90 16.57 -4.76
CA ALA A 41 -10.75 17.69 -4.40
C ALA A 41 -12.00 17.21 -3.63
N LYS A 42 -12.56 18.05 -2.75
CA LYS A 42 -13.75 17.72 -1.95
C LYS A 42 -14.89 17.06 -2.73
N PRO A 43 -15.33 17.55 -3.92
CA PRO A 43 -16.43 16.91 -4.65
C PRO A 43 -16.09 15.48 -5.10
N LEU A 44 -14.82 15.22 -5.45
CA LEU A 44 -14.37 13.91 -5.90
C LEU A 44 -14.41 12.87 -4.78
N ARG A 45 -14.27 13.24 -3.51
CA ARG A 45 -14.25 12.27 -2.39
C ARG A 45 -15.55 11.51 -2.19
N ARG A 46 -16.67 12.03 -2.71
CA ARG A 46 -18.00 11.43 -2.62
C ARG A 46 -18.29 10.42 -3.73
N LEU A 47 -17.41 10.32 -4.72
CA LEU A 47 -17.57 9.34 -5.79
C LEU A 47 -17.41 7.90 -5.25
N PRO A 48 -18.08 6.90 -5.86
CA PRO A 48 -18.05 5.52 -5.41
C PRO A 48 -16.75 4.82 -5.83
N TRP A 49 -15.60 5.30 -5.35
CA TRP A 49 -14.28 4.81 -5.74
C TRP A 49 -14.07 3.31 -5.48
N GLN A 50 -14.78 2.74 -4.50
CA GLN A 50 -14.75 1.31 -4.20
C GLN A 50 -15.26 0.43 -5.34
N LYS A 51 -16.03 0.99 -6.29
CA LYS A 51 -16.54 0.26 -7.45
C LYS A 51 -15.54 0.21 -8.61
N LEU A 52 -14.43 0.95 -8.55
CA LEU A 52 -13.43 0.95 -9.60
C LEU A 52 -12.51 -0.26 -9.48
N ALA A 53 -12.25 -0.90 -10.60
CA ALA A 53 -11.29 -1.99 -10.68
C ALA A 53 -9.87 -1.43 -10.79
N MET A 54 -8.90 -2.07 -10.13
CA MET A 54 -7.49 -1.81 -10.39
C MET A 54 -7.18 -2.03 -11.88
N GLY A 55 -6.38 -1.14 -12.46
CA GLY A 55 -6.08 -1.12 -13.89
C GLY A 55 -7.14 -0.42 -14.75
N GLN A 56 -8.26 0.06 -14.17
CA GLN A 56 -9.26 0.78 -14.94
C GLN A 56 -8.68 2.09 -15.48
N PRO A 57 -8.81 2.38 -16.79
CA PRO A 57 -8.28 3.58 -17.40
C PRO A 57 -9.05 4.81 -16.91
N LEU A 58 -8.29 5.88 -16.67
CA LEU A 58 -8.83 7.15 -16.24
C LEU A 58 -8.02 8.32 -16.78
N ARG A 59 -8.70 9.45 -16.99
CA ARG A 59 -8.09 10.74 -17.27
C ARG A 59 -8.36 11.67 -16.10
N ILE A 60 -7.31 12.28 -15.58
CA ILE A 60 -7.35 13.22 -14.47
C ILE A 60 -6.94 14.59 -14.95
N GLU A 61 -7.74 15.58 -14.56
CA GLU A 61 -7.42 16.99 -14.71
C GLU A 61 -7.35 17.61 -13.32
N GLY A 62 -6.39 18.51 -13.13
CA GLY A 62 -6.25 19.15 -11.84
C GLY A 62 -5.19 20.23 -11.80
N GLN A 63 -4.78 20.55 -10.58
CA GLN A 63 -3.79 21.58 -10.30
C GLN A 63 -2.59 20.99 -9.59
N GLN A 64 -1.40 21.43 -9.99
CA GLN A 64 -0.15 21.15 -9.33
C GLN A 64 0.38 22.40 -8.64
N SER A 65 0.94 22.25 -7.44
CA SER A 65 1.58 23.33 -6.69
C SER A 65 2.98 22.94 -6.27
N PHE A 66 3.95 23.81 -6.56
CA PHE A 66 5.34 23.66 -6.12
C PHE A 66 5.48 24.13 -4.68
N GLN A 67 6.14 23.31 -3.84
CA GLN A 67 6.29 23.55 -2.41
C GLN A 67 7.70 24.07 -2.02
N GLY A 68 8.54 24.41 -3.01
CA GLY A 68 9.92 24.87 -2.81
C GLY A 68 10.87 24.27 -3.84
N LEU A 69 12.13 24.73 -3.86
CA LEU A 69 13.17 24.14 -4.71
C LEU A 69 13.42 22.67 -4.29
N GLY A 70 13.44 21.77 -5.26
CA GLY A 70 13.82 20.36 -5.06
C GLY A 70 12.74 19.44 -4.51
N LEU A 71 11.53 19.94 -4.19
CA LEU A 71 10.41 19.10 -3.78
C LEU A 71 9.51 18.74 -4.97
N PRO A 72 9.02 17.48 -5.05
CA PRO A 72 8.08 17.10 -6.09
C PRO A 72 6.79 17.93 -5.97
N PRO A 73 6.16 18.28 -7.10
CA PRO A 73 4.95 19.08 -7.11
C PRO A 73 3.82 18.31 -6.44
N LYS A 74 3.02 19.02 -5.64
CA LYS A 74 1.81 18.46 -5.06
C LYS A 74 0.69 18.47 -6.07
N LEU A 75 0.17 17.29 -6.40
CA LEU A 75 -0.91 17.13 -7.36
C LEU A 75 -2.27 17.10 -6.64
N LYS A 76 -3.22 17.87 -7.16
CA LYS A 76 -4.61 17.86 -6.71
C LYS A 76 -5.52 17.60 -7.91
N ALA A 77 -6.19 16.46 -7.92
CA ALA A 77 -7.22 16.12 -8.89
C ALA A 77 -8.48 16.95 -8.64
N GLU A 78 -9.05 17.54 -9.69
CA GLU A 78 -10.30 18.31 -9.64
C GLU A 78 -11.39 17.69 -10.50
N ARG A 79 -11.01 17.00 -11.58
CA ARG A 79 -11.91 16.19 -12.41
C ARG A 79 -11.27 14.84 -12.71
N VAL A 80 -12.11 13.80 -12.74
CA VAL A 80 -11.72 12.45 -13.13
C VAL A 80 -12.75 11.94 -14.12
N LEU A 81 -12.28 11.48 -15.27
CA LEU A 81 -13.06 10.85 -16.32
C LEU A 81 -12.71 9.35 -16.30
N PHE A 82 -13.72 8.52 -16.10
CA PHE A 82 -13.60 7.06 -16.14
C PHE A 82 -13.77 6.57 -17.57
N ASP A 83 -13.04 5.52 -17.95
CA ASP A 83 -13.10 4.90 -19.26
C ASP A 83 -12.95 5.91 -20.42
N PRO A 84 -11.91 6.76 -20.40
CA PRO A 84 -11.68 7.72 -21.46
C PRO A 84 -11.46 7.01 -22.80
N ALA A 85 -12.19 7.43 -23.83
CA ALA A 85 -12.07 6.89 -25.18
C ALA A 85 -10.61 6.98 -25.67
N GLY A 86 -10.07 5.85 -26.16
CA GLY A 86 -8.72 5.78 -26.73
C GLY A 86 -7.63 5.23 -25.80
N LEU A 87 -7.91 5.06 -24.51
CA LEU A 87 -7.06 4.23 -23.64
C LEU A 87 -7.57 2.78 -23.70
N PRO A 88 -6.77 1.82 -24.19
CA PRO A 88 -7.14 0.43 -24.00
C PRO A 88 -7.25 0.20 -22.50
N ALA A 89 -8.35 -0.41 -22.04
CA ALA A 89 -8.34 -1.00 -20.71
C ALA A 89 -7.09 -1.87 -20.66
N LEU A 90 -6.21 -1.67 -19.66
CA LEU A 90 -5.17 -2.65 -19.41
C LEU A 90 -5.91 -3.97 -19.24
N ALA A 91 -5.81 -4.84 -20.26
CA ALA A 91 -6.45 -6.15 -20.27
C ALA A 91 -6.22 -6.71 -18.89
N SER A 92 -7.33 -6.91 -18.14
CA SER A 92 -7.33 -7.16 -16.70
C SER A 92 -6.02 -7.78 -16.34
N VAL A 93 -5.13 -6.97 -15.77
CA VAL A 93 -3.89 -7.48 -15.22
C VAL A 93 -4.42 -8.25 -14.02
N GLN A 94 -4.80 -9.50 -14.25
CA GLN A 94 -4.75 -10.57 -13.29
C GLN A 94 -3.39 -10.39 -12.66
N SER A 95 -3.37 -9.66 -11.55
CA SER A 95 -2.24 -9.28 -10.73
C SER A 95 -0.93 -9.84 -11.27
N ASN A 96 -0.35 -9.21 -12.29
CA ASN A 96 1.06 -9.41 -12.59
C ASN A 96 1.78 -8.54 -11.55
N THR A 97 1.63 -9.00 -10.31
CA THR A 97 2.59 -8.78 -9.25
C THR A 97 3.90 -9.23 -9.88
N GLN A 98 4.68 -8.29 -10.41
CA GLN A 98 6.06 -8.28 -9.96
C GLN A 98 5.94 -8.34 -8.44
N ARG A 99 6.03 -9.56 -7.89
CA ARG A 99 5.94 -9.88 -6.46
C ARG A 99 7.03 -9.07 -5.79
N GLN A 100 6.74 -7.80 -5.52
CA GLN A 100 7.37 -7.12 -4.42
C GLN A 100 6.88 -7.90 -3.22
N VAL A 101 7.74 -8.80 -2.77
CA VAL A 101 7.54 -9.61 -1.59
C VAL A 101 7.09 -8.62 -0.50
N PRO A 102 5.85 -8.73 0.01
CA PRO A 102 5.33 -7.77 0.97
C PRO A 102 6.27 -7.71 2.17
N VAL A 103 6.56 -6.50 2.64
CA VAL A 103 7.45 -6.29 3.78
C VAL A 103 6.61 -6.03 5.02
N LEU A 104 6.79 -6.85 6.05
CA LEU A 104 6.28 -6.64 7.40
C LEU A 104 7.32 -5.86 8.21
N GLU A 105 6.97 -4.65 8.59
CA GLU A 105 7.79 -3.74 9.38
C GLU A 105 7.38 -3.79 10.86
N VAL A 106 8.22 -4.41 11.68
CA VAL A 106 7.97 -4.61 13.12
C VAL A 106 8.54 -3.44 13.91
N CYS A 107 7.71 -2.74 14.67
CA CYS A 107 8.17 -1.66 15.54
C CYS A 107 9.03 -2.20 16.70
N THR A 108 10.34 -1.97 16.66
CA THR A 108 11.28 -2.47 17.70
C THR A 108 11.72 -1.39 18.69
N LYS A 109 11.01 -0.25 18.77
CA LYS A 109 11.32 0.87 19.66
C LYS A 109 10.35 1.00 20.84
N GLY A 110 10.81 1.68 21.89
CA GLY A 110 10.00 2.15 23.02
C GLY A 110 9.16 1.06 23.69
N THR A 111 7.86 1.28 23.79
CA THR A 111 6.93 0.35 24.44
C THR A 111 6.77 -0.97 23.67
N CYS A 112 6.89 -0.97 22.33
CA CYS A 112 6.84 -2.22 21.57
C CYS A 112 8.03 -3.12 21.95
N ARG A 113 9.24 -2.56 22.04
CA ARG A 113 10.43 -3.30 22.52
C ARG A 113 10.20 -3.92 23.89
N ARG A 114 9.70 -3.13 24.86
CA ARG A 114 9.43 -3.60 26.24
C ARG A 114 8.36 -4.69 26.31
N ARG A 115 7.48 -4.78 25.32
CA ARG A 115 6.43 -5.79 25.22
C ARG A 115 6.84 -7.05 24.48
N GLY A 116 8.10 -7.18 24.04
CA GLY A 116 8.59 -8.35 23.34
C GLY A 116 8.66 -8.22 21.82
N ALA A 117 8.63 -7.01 21.24
CA ALA A 117 8.67 -6.84 19.78
C ALA A 117 9.94 -7.38 19.10
N LEU A 118 11.05 -7.51 19.83
CA LEU A 118 12.26 -8.16 19.29
C LEU A 118 12.01 -9.65 19.10
N GLU A 119 11.45 -10.33 20.10
CA GLU A 119 11.09 -11.75 20.01
C GLU A 119 10.11 -12.01 18.87
N LEU A 120 9.06 -11.18 18.74
CA LEU A 120 8.13 -11.29 17.62
C LEU A 120 8.84 -11.11 16.27
N CYS A 121 9.74 -10.12 16.14
CA CYS A 121 10.48 -9.87 14.91
C CYS A 121 11.37 -11.06 14.53
N ASP A 122 12.04 -11.67 15.50
CA ASP A 122 12.93 -12.81 15.27
C ASP A 122 12.15 -14.06 14.87
N ARG A 123 11.02 -14.35 15.54
CA ARG A 123 10.10 -15.44 15.15
C ARG A 123 9.55 -15.25 13.74
N LEU A 124 9.07 -14.04 13.43
CA LEU A 124 8.57 -13.71 12.10
C LEU A 124 9.65 -13.88 11.02
N LYS A 125 10.89 -13.47 11.29
CA LYS A 125 12.01 -13.68 10.35
C LYS A 125 12.32 -15.15 10.12
N ALA A 126 12.29 -15.97 11.17
CA ALA A 126 12.54 -17.41 11.05
C ALA A 126 11.47 -18.09 10.20
N GLU A 127 10.19 -17.80 10.46
CA GLU A 127 9.07 -18.38 9.74
C GLU A 127 8.91 -17.83 8.31
N ALA A 128 9.28 -16.56 8.09
CA ALA A 128 9.24 -15.92 6.78
C ALA A 128 10.15 -16.56 5.73
N GLN A 129 11.16 -17.34 6.13
CA GLN A 129 12.03 -18.09 5.20
C GLN A 129 11.24 -19.06 4.31
N THR A 130 10.08 -19.53 4.80
CA THR A 130 9.18 -20.46 4.09
C THR A 130 7.95 -19.78 3.50
N CYS A 131 7.86 -18.45 3.62
CA CYS A 131 6.71 -17.66 3.22
C CYS A 131 7.10 -16.67 2.11
N ALA A 132 6.12 -16.22 1.33
CA ALA A 132 6.31 -15.20 0.31
C ALA A 132 6.22 -13.77 0.90
N VAL A 133 6.97 -13.49 1.98
CA VAL A 133 6.95 -12.21 2.72
C VAL A 133 8.32 -11.92 3.34
N GLU A 134 8.70 -10.64 3.42
CA GLU A 134 9.95 -10.19 4.04
C GLU A 134 9.64 -9.53 5.39
N VAL A 135 10.51 -9.70 6.38
CA VAL A 135 10.31 -9.11 7.72
C VAL A 135 11.48 -8.19 8.07
N ARG A 136 11.17 -6.93 8.40
CA ARG A 136 12.16 -5.90 8.77
C ARG A 136 11.83 -5.30 10.13
N ALA A 137 12.87 -4.89 10.85
CA ALA A 137 12.71 -4.04 12.02
C ALA A 137 12.49 -2.59 11.57
N SER A 138 11.59 -1.88 12.25
CA SER A 138 11.25 -0.48 11.96
C SER A 138 11.37 0.43 13.18
N GLY A 139 11.35 1.73 12.90
CA GLY A 139 11.18 2.76 13.92
C GLY A 139 9.78 2.76 14.54
N CYS A 140 9.50 3.79 15.34
CA CYS A 140 8.19 3.97 15.99
C CYS A 140 7.07 4.13 14.95
N LEU A 141 5.99 3.37 15.11
CA LEU A 141 4.79 3.44 14.27
C LEU A 141 3.67 4.31 14.86
N GLY A 142 3.96 5.15 15.86
CA GLY A 142 3.00 6.10 16.46
C GLY A 142 1.92 5.49 17.36
N ARG A 143 1.74 4.17 17.38
CA ARG A 143 0.73 3.46 18.20
C ARG A 143 1.29 2.83 19.48
N CYS A 144 2.17 3.54 20.20
CA CYS A 144 2.92 2.99 21.35
C CYS A 144 2.06 2.33 22.44
N LYS A 145 0.85 2.85 22.71
CA LYS A 145 -0.05 2.30 23.72
C LYS A 145 -0.64 0.94 23.32
N GLN A 146 -0.71 0.68 22.03
CA GLN A 146 -1.26 -0.55 21.42
C GLN A 146 -0.15 -1.48 20.93
N GLY A 147 1.10 -1.33 21.39
CA GLY A 147 2.17 -2.25 21.02
C GLY A 147 1.87 -3.69 21.47
N ILE A 148 2.39 -4.71 20.79
CA ILE A 148 3.36 -4.66 19.68
C ILE A 148 2.69 -4.28 18.35
N ASN A 149 3.37 -3.48 17.53
CA ASN A 149 2.85 -3.00 16.25
C ASN A 149 3.66 -3.51 15.05
N VAL A 150 2.98 -3.90 13.99
CA VAL A 150 3.56 -4.33 12.70
C VAL A 150 2.83 -3.62 11.57
N ARG A 151 3.56 -3.05 10.61
CA ARG A 151 2.99 -2.45 9.39
C ARG A 151 3.23 -3.38 8.20
N CYS A 152 2.21 -3.62 7.38
CA CYS A 152 2.40 -4.29 6.10
C CYS A 152 2.61 -3.25 4.98
N SER A 153 3.68 -3.37 4.20
CA SER A 153 4.02 -2.41 3.13
C SER A 153 3.01 -2.45 1.97
N SER A 154 2.32 -3.58 1.77
CA SER A 154 1.38 -3.74 0.64
C SER A 154 0.11 -2.92 0.76
N ASP A 155 -0.41 -2.74 1.98
CA ASP A 155 -1.65 -2.01 2.27
C ASP A 155 -1.46 -0.86 3.28
N ASN A 156 -0.22 -0.64 3.76
CA ASN A 156 0.15 0.28 4.83
C ASN A 156 -0.63 0.09 6.15
N LYS A 157 -1.28 -1.07 6.34
CA LYS A 157 -2.09 -1.35 7.52
C LYS A 157 -1.18 -1.63 8.71
N ILE A 158 -1.49 -1.01 9.85
CA ILE A 158 -0.82 -1.26 11.13
C ILE A 158 -1.68 -2.23 11.96
N LEU A 159 -1.13 -3.41 12.18
CA LEU A 159 -1.61 -4.39 13.14
C LEU A 159 -1.02 -4.07 14.50
N SER A 160 -1.83 -4.16 15.54
CA SER A 160 -1.52 -3.71 16.90
C SER A 160 -1.94 -4.78 17.90
N GLN A 161 -1.44 -4.66 19.13
CA GLN A 161 -1.68 -5.57 20.25
C GLN A 161 -1.20 -7.00 20.01
N LEU A 162 -0.20 -7.15 19.14
CA LEU A 162 0.37 -8.44 18.83
C LEU A 162 1.22 -8.96 19.99
N SER A 163 1.33 -10.27 20.06
CA SER A 163 2.18 -11.06 20.95
C SER A 163 3.18 -11.90 20.15
N PRO A 164 4.33 -12.29 20.75
CA PRO A 164 5.30 -13.16 20.07
C PRO A 164 4.73 -14.50 19.60
N GLN A 165 3.69 -15.02 20.25
CA GLN A 165 3.08 -16.32 19.94
C GLN A 165 2.24 -16.30 18.64
N GLU A 166 1.77 -15.13 18.21
CA GLU A 166 0.91 -14.97 17.02
C GLU A 166 1.71 -14.91 15.70
N ALA A 167 3.04 -15.06 15.74
CA ALA A 167 3.90 -14.95 14.55
C ALA A 167 3.44 -15.87 13.40
N SER A 168 3.09 -17.12 13.72
CA SER A 168 2.70 -18.10 12.71
C SER A 168 1.34 -17.82 12.08
N GLU A 169 0.38 -17.39 12.89
CA GLU A 169 -0.95 -17.00 12.41
C GLU A 169 -0.87 -15.73 11.56
N LEU A 170 -0.02 -14.77 11.98
CA LEU A 170 0.23 -13.56 11.22
C LEU A 170 0.78 -13.87 9.82
N LEU A 171 1.63 -14.89 9.68
CA LEU A 171 2.21 -15.29 8.40
C LEU A 171 1.32 -16.21 7.55
N ALA A 172 0.22 -16.72 8.09
CA ALA A 172 -0.66 -17.66 7.39
C ALA A 172 -1.09 -17.21 5.97
N PRO A 173 -1.40 -15.92 5.71
CA PRO A 173 -1.76 -15.46 4.37
C PRO A 173 -0.63 -15.56 3.33
N TRP A 174 0.62 -15.68 3.77
CA TRP A 174 1.82 -15.70 2.90
C TRP A 174 2.53 -17.05 2.90
N ARG A 175 2.01 -18.07 3.58
CA ARG A 175 2.56 -19.42 3.51
C ARG A 175 2.46 -19.93 2.09
N ILE A 176 3.59 -20.34 1.54
CA ILE A 176 3.64 -21.02 0.25
C ILE A 176 3.18 -22.44 0.53
N ALA A 177 2.16 -22.93 -0.18
CA ALA A 177 1.81 -24.34 -0.13
C ALA A 177 3.05 -25.13 -0.56
N THR A 178 3.72 -25.78 0.38
CA THR A 178 4.73 -26.77 0.07
C THR A 178 4.01 -27.87 -0.67
N ALA A 179 4.14 -27.91 -2.00
CA ALA A 179 3.86 -29.10 -2.75
C ALA A 179 4.71 -30.21 -2.12
N ALA A 180 4.05 -31.13 -1.42
CA ALA A 180 4.67 -32.34 -0.95
C ALA A 180 5.19 -33.06 -2.19
N ILE A 181 6.48 -32.92 -2.46
CA ILE A 181 7.19 -33.85 -3.33
C ILE A 181 7.24 -35.13 -2.50
N ALA A 182 6.20 -35.94 -2.65
CA ALA A 182 6.20 -37.31 -2.20
C ALA A 182 7.37 -38.00 -2.91
N ALA A 183 8.38 -38.37 -2.12
CA ALA A 183 9.46 -39.24 -2.56
C ALA A 183 8.83 -40.53 -3.11
N VAL A 184 8.99 -40.75 -4.42
CA VAL A 184 8.82 -42.07 -5.02
C VAL A 184 10.20 -42.71 -5.05
N SER A 185 10.32 -43.71 -4.16
CA SER A 185 11.11 -44.94 -4.23
C SER A 185 12.56 -44.89 -4.70
#